data_AF-A0A2A5VS31-F1
#
_entry.id   AF-A0A2A5VS31-F1
#
_cell.length_a   1.000
_cell.length_b   1.000
_cell.length_c   1.000
_cell.angle_alpha   90.00
_cell.angle_beta   90.00
_cell.angle_gamma   90.00
#
_symmetry.space_group_name_H-M   'P 1'
#
loop_
_entity.id
_entity.type
_entity.pdbx_description
1 polymer ?
#
loop_
_entity_poly.entity_id
_entity_poly.type
_entity_poly.pdbx_seq_one_letter_code
_entity_poly.pdbx_strand_id
1 'polypeptide(L)'
;YLRVLDIADFSPVGMEVTSYLVITLVLFYFAYAHLRQQQHLAVVASGGTTMLVAKPQLSLVLLLFFCVTAYWIGSTAVFAVGLVLLLLIVHGDSIHPPKHWIAMGVLLMLFSSWLWISEIQQAVAGLVPFLVPWLLSPEDEGEFEGALLPISDSPARTRAARMVPWYGGTAFLLLTWLLLTIEIDGSSLQAHEFYGAPLIGLLAVGLTLYAWGRSITPKAGASMVGVVLLTSIALASVADQISLPGDPSLIFTNGITRGAVALFLLTWLIFALPPTAQQAWRTASTTLPKLREGGLRNSNSARTRLLASHLAHLGILLLLVGHVLTTTLVDRSDPSHLVTLERDQPVEHDGYELVFVGTELISAEDEAYDFAVGDGFVGVLVEVRRDGNLIDTLRPGMLRFDSPSGAVNSRSEVDRMTGLTGDTIVILDIFQSNDLLSSMILGGTDEVETVRITVHSLKGSHLVWAGWVLVMLGGALALASSDRSAEH
;
A
#
# COMPACT_ATOMS: atom_id res chain seq x y z
N TYR A 1 -18.52 -14.06 8.82
CA TYR A 1 -17.35 -14.28 7.96
C TYR A 1 -16.29 -15.12 8.66
N LEU A 2 -16.44 -16.46 8.64
CA LEU A 2 -15.45 -17.44 9.15
C LEU A 2 -15.17 -18.53 8.08
N ARG A 3 -15.24 -18.20 6.78
CA ARG A 3 -15.01 -19.17 5.68
C ARG A 3 -13.59 -19.77 5.66
N VAL A 4 -12.61 -19.13 6.29
CA VAL A 4 -11.26 -19.73 6.48
C VAL A 4 -11.37 -21.04 7.27
N LEU A 5 -12.33 -21.15 8.20
CA LEU A 5 -12.61 -22.40 8.91
C LEU A 5 -13.29 -23.44 8.02
N ASP A 6 -13.96 -23.03 6.94
CA ASP A 6 -14.55 -23.95 5.96
C ASP A 6 -13.47 -24.61 5.08
N ILE A 7 -12.28 -23.99 4.98
CA ILE A 7 -11.08 -24.52 4.29
C ILE A 7 -10.19 -25.33 5.26
N ALA A 8 -10.45 -25.23 6.57
CA ALA A 8 -9.68 -25.93 7.60
C ALA A 8 -10.08 -27.42 7.68
N ASP A 9 -9.62 -28.20 6.69
CA ASP A 9 -9.72 -29.65 6.68
C ASP A 9 -8.36 -30.33 6.89
N PHE A 10 -8.33 -31.67 6.92
CA PHE A 10 -7.09 -32.45 7.06
C PHE A 10 -6.34 -32.65 5.73
N SER A 11 -6.72 -31.94 4.66
CA SER A 11 -5.93 -31.93 3.43
C SER A 11 -4.61 -31.18 3.65
N PRO A 12 -3.59 -31.39 2.79
CA PRO A 12 -2.36 -30.59 2.85
C PRO A 12 -2.61 -29.08 2.83
N VAL A 13 -3.57 -28.62 2.01
CA VAL A 13 -3.98 -27.21 1.90
C VAL A 13 -4.67 -26.74 3.18
N GLY A 14 -5.59 -27.55 3.71
CA GLY A 14 -6.29 -27.23 4.96
C GLY A 14 -5.34 -27.15 6.16
N MET A 15 -4.34 -28.04 6.23
CA MET A 15 -3.28 -27.99 7.25
C MET A 15 -2.38 -26.76 7.09
N GLU A 16 -2.02 -26.38 5.87
CA GLU A 16 -1.23 -25.19 5.58
C GLU A 16 -1.98 -23.91 6.01
N VAL A 17 -3.21 -23.74 5.55
CA VAL A 17 -4.06 -22.59 5.89
C VAL A 17 -4.31 -22.51 7.41
N THR A 18 -4.58 -23.65 8.05
CA THR A 18 -4.77 -23.70 9.51
C THR A 18 -3.48 -23.33 10.25
N SER A 19 -2.33 -23.79 9.78
CA SER A 19 -1.03 -23.45 10.37
C SER A 19 -0.74 -21.96 10.25
N TYR A 20 -0.99 -21.35 9.09
CA TYR A 20 -0.86 -19.90 8.91
C TYR A 20 -1.82 -19.11 9.81
N LEU A 21 -3.07 -19.56 9.95
CA LEU A 21 -4.04 -18.93 10.85
C LEU A 21 -3.55 -18.99 12.31
N VAL A 22 -3.09 -20.15 12.78
CA VAL A 22 -2.57 -20.32 14.15
C VAL A 22 -1.35 -19.44 14.39
N ILE A 23 -0.37 -19.44 13.47
CA ILE A 23 0.82 -18.58 13.57
C ILE A 23 0.41 -17.11 13.64
N THR A 24 -0.53 -16.69 12.79
CA THR A 24 -1.03 -15.31 12.78
C THR A 24 -1.69 -14.93 14.11
N LEU A 25 -2.55 -15.80 14.66
CA LEU A 25 -3.18 -15.57 15.96
C LEU A 25 -2.16 -15.50 17.11
N VAL A 26 -1.14 -16.36 17.08
CA VAL A 26 -0.05 -16.37 18.07
C VAL A 26 0.76 -15.08 17.98
N LEU A 27 1.17 -14.66 16.78
CA LEU A 27 1.89 -13.41 16.56
C LEU A 27 1.06 -12.19 16.98
N PHE A 28 -0.23 -12.20 16.68
CA PHE A 28 -1.15 -11.13 17.09
C PHE A 28 -1.29 -11.05 18.61
N TYR A 29 -1.40 -12.20 19.30
CA TYR A 29 -1.39 -12.25 20.76
C TYR A 29 -0.10 -11.71 21.35
N PHE A 30 1.06 -12.12 20.82
CA PHE A 30 2.35 -11.61 21.28
C PHE A 30 2.50 -10.10 21.06
N ALA A 31 2.04 -9.59 19.91
CA ALA A 31 2.03 -8.16 19.63
C ALA A 31 1.17 -7.39 20.64
N TYR A 32 -0.06 -7.87 20.90
CA TYR A 32 -0.93 -7.30 21.93
C TYR A 32 -0.29 -7.34 23.32
N ALA A 33 0.25 -8.48 23.74
CA ALA A 33 0.87 -8.66 25.04
C ALA A 33 2.07 -7.71 25.22
N HIS A 34 2.91 -7.56 24.19
CA HIS A 34 4.04 -6.65 24.19
C HIS A 34 3.58 -5.18 24.33
N LEU A 35 2.61 -4.75 23.51
CA LEU A 35 2.08 -3.38 23.57
C LEU A 35 1.45 -3.07 24.93
N ARG A 36 0.68 -4.01 25.48
CA ARG A 36 0.09 -3.91 26.82
C ARG A 36 1.18 -3.77 27.89
N GLN A 37 2.25 -4.56 27.81
CA GLN A 37 3.36 -4.50 28.77
C GLN A 37 4.07 -3.15 28.72
N GLN A 38 4.41 -2.66 27.51
CA GLN A 38 5.04 -1.35 27.32
C GLN A 38 4.17 -0.23 27.92
N GLN A 39 2.86 -0.28 27.66
CA GLN A 39 1.93 0.70 28.19
C GLN A 39 1.80 0.63 29.71
N HIS A 40 1.75 -0.58 30.28
CA HIS A 40 1.70 -0.77 31.73
C HIS A 40 2.96 -0.17 32.39
N LEU A 41 4.14 -0.42 31.83
CA LEU A 41 5.39 0.16 32.33
C LEU A 41 5.35 1.69 32.29
N ALA A 42 4.80 2.29 31.22
CA ALA A 42 4.64 3.73 31.11
C ALA A 42 3.68 4.32 32.16
N VAL A 43 2.55 3.66 32.41
CA VAL A 43 1.57 4.07 33.45
C VAL A 43 2.18 3.97 34.85
N VAL A 44 2.91 2.90 35.14
CA VAL A 44 3.59 2.77 36.44
C VAL A 44 4.68 3.83 36.60
N ALA A 45 5.44 4.11 35.54
CA ALA A 45 6.49 5.14 35.56
C ALA A 45 5.93 6.57 35.77
N SER A 46 4.72 6.86 35.30
CA SER A 46 4.03 8.13 35.58
C SER A 46 3.36 8.18 36.96
N GLY A 47 3.42 7.09 37.74
CA GLY A 47 2.68 6.96 39.01
C GLY A 47 1.17 6.85 38.83
N GLY A 48 0.70 6.57 37.62
CA GLY A 48 -0.70 6.42 37.28
C GLY A 48 -1.26 5.03 37.56
N THR A 49 -2.56 4.90 37.37
CA THR A 49 -3.28 3.62 37.45
C THR A 49 -4.04 3.36 36.15
N THR A 50 -4.22 2.09 35.81
CA THR A 50 -4.97 1.73 34.60
C THR A 50 -6.46 2.03 34.77
N MET A 51 -7.16 2.31 33.66
CA MET A 51 -8.60 2.53 33.68
C MET A 51 -9.36 1.32 34.23
N LEU A 52 -8.91 0.11 33.91
CA LEU A 52 -9.48 -1.14 34.44
C LEU A 52 -9.47 -1.19 35.98
N VAL A 53 -8.45 -0.62 36.63
CA VAL A 53 -8.32 -0.59 38.09
C VAL A 53 -9.05 0.60 38.69
N ALA A 54 -8.89 1.79 38.10
CA ALA A 54 -9.46 3.02 38.64
C ALA A 54 -10.98 3.16 38.40
N LYS A 55 -11.47 2.67 37.25
CA LYS A 55 -12.86 2.81 36.78
C LYS A 55 -13.39 1.47 36.22
N PRO A 56 -13.42 0.39 37.00
CA PRO A 56 -13.71 -0.97 36.52
C PRO A 56 -15.10 -1.10 35.87
N GLN A 57 -16.11 -0.41 36.42
CA GLN A 57 -17.47 -0.43 35.88
C GLN A 57 -17.53 0.20 34.49
N LEU A 58 -16.87 1.36 34.30
CA LEU A 58 -16.79 2.03 33.00
C LEU A 58 -16.09 1.13 31.98
N SER A 59 -14.95 0.55 32.34
CA SER A 59 -14.21 -0.37 31.47
C SER A 59 -15.06 -1.56 31.02
N LEU A 60 -15.80 -2.18 31.96
CA LEU A 60 -16.69 -3.29 31.65
C LEU A 60 -17.83 -2.87 30.70
N VAL A 61 -18.46 -1.72 30.97
CA VAL A 61 -19.55 -1.18 30.12
C VAL A 61 -19.05 -0.89 28.71
N LEU A 62 -17.89 -0.26 28.56
CA LEU A 62 -17.30 0.03 27.24
C LEU A 62 -17.02 -1.25 26.45
N LEU A 63 -16.42 -2.27 27.10
CA LEU A 63 -16.13 -3.55 26.47
C LEU A 63 -17.42 -4.28 26.05
N LEU A 64 -18.41 -4.36 26.92
CA LEU A 64 -19.69 -4.99 26.61
C LEU A 64 -20.43 -4.26 25.49
N PHE A 65 -20.47 -2.92 25.55
CA PHE A 65 -21.09 -2.10 24.52
C PHE A 65 -20.42 -2.34 23.17
N PHE A 66 -19.08 -2.29 23.11
CA PHE A 66 -18.36 -2.56 21.86
C PHE A 66 -18.62 -3.98 21.35
N CYS A 67 -18.59 -5.01 22.19
CA CYS A 67 -18.89 -6.37 21.77
C CYS A 67 -20.29 -6.50 21.16
N VAL A 68 -21.30 -5.86 21.75
CA VAL A 68 -22.67 -5.83 21.23
C VAL A 68 -22.72 -5.11 19.88
N THR A 69 -22.09 -3.94 19.76
CA THR A 69 -22.04 -3.18 18.51
C THR A 69 -21.27 -3.90 17.41
N ALA A 70 -20.13 -4.50 17.73
CA ALA A 70 -19.32 -5.27 16.78
C ALA A 70 -20.05 -6.54 16.31
N TYR A 71 -20.80 -7.19 17.20
CA TYR A 71 -21.71 -8.27 16.82
C TYR A 71 -22.81 -7.78 15.88
N TRP A 72 -23.38 -6.60 16.13
CA TRP A 72 -24.39 -5.99 15.26
C TRP A 72 -23.84 -5.62 13.88
N ILE A 73 -22.58 -5.16 13.79
CA ILE A 73 -21.88 -4.91 12.52
C ILE A 73 -21.69 -6.23 11.74
N GLY A 74 -21.42 -7.35 12.43
CA GLY A 74 -21.26 -8.67 11.81
C GLY A 74 -19.91 -8.92 11.12
N SER A 75 -18.96 -7.97 11.23
CA SER A 75 -17.60 -8.10 10.71
C SER A 75 -16.62 -8.62 11.76
N THR A 76 -16.01 -9.77 11.48
CA THR A 76 -14.96 -10.37 12.34
C THR A 76 -13.71 -9.52 12.38
N ALA A 77 -13.38 -8.85 11.28
CA ALA A 77 -12.24 -7.94 11.19
C ALA A 77 -12.42 -6.74 12.14
N VAL A 78 -13.56 -6.05 12.03
CA VAL A 78 -13.88 -4.91 12.89
C VAL A 78 -13.95 -5.33 14.36
N PHE A 79 -14.53 -6.51 14.64
CA PHE A 79 -14.59 -7.06 15.99
C PHE A 79 -13.19 -7.28 16.57
N ALA A 80 -12.33 -8.02 15.87
CA ALA A 80 -11.02 -8.43 16.39
C ALA A 80 -10.10 -7.24 16.64
N VAL A 81 -9.96 -6.34 15.66
CA VAL A 81 -9.08 -5.17 15.80
C VAL A 81 -9.67 -4.16 16.77
N GLY A 82 -10.96 -3.88 16.69
CA GLY A 82 -11.60 -2.93 17.60
C GLY A 82 -11.56 -3.40 19.06
N LEU A 83 -11.72 -4.70 19.31
CA LEU A 83 -11.60 -5.26 20.66
C LEU A 83 -10.18 -5.11 21.21
N VAL A 84 -9.15 -5.38 20.40
CA VAL A 84 -7.75 -5.18 20.82
C VAL A 84 -7.46 -3.72 21.12
N LEU A 85 -7.90 -2.80 20.26
CA LEU A 85 -7.73 -1.36 20.50
C LEU A 85 -8.42 -0.93 21.80
N LEU A 86 -9.65 -1.39 22.03
CA LEU A 86 -10.39 -1.05 23.24
C LEU A 86 -9.76 -1.67 24.49
N LEU A 87 -9.26 -2.90 24.41
CA LEU A 87 -8.50 -3.53 25.48
C LEU A 87 -7.22 -2.73 25.80
N LEU A 88 -6.51 -2.24 24.79
CA LEU A 88 -5.35 -1.37 25.00
C LEU A 88 -5.75 -0.05 25.66
N ILE A 89 -6.88 0.57 25.30
CA ILE A 89 -7.38 1.79 25.96
C ILE A 89 -7.69 1.53 27.44
N VAL A 90 -8.41 0.45 27.74
CA VAL A 90 -8.81 0.08 29.11
C VAL A 90 -7.61 -0.28 29.99
N HIS A 91 -6.56 -0.84 29.42
CA HIS A 91 -5.28 -1.07 30.10
C HIS A 91 -4.36 0.17 30.10
N GLY A 92 -4.84 1.31 29.59
CA GLY A 92 -4.13 2.58 29.57
C GLY A 92 -4.36 3.41 30.81
N ASP A 93 -3.69 4.57 30.86
CA ASP A 93 -3.82 5.51 31.96
C ASP A 93 -5.29 5.95 32.15
N SER A 94 -5.75 5.98 33.40
CA SER A 94 -7.14 6.29 33.74
C SER A 94 -7.51 7.78 33.65
N ILE A 95 -6.51 8.65 33.72
CA ILE A 95 -6.65 10.12 33.67
C ILE A 95 -6.39 10.59 32.25
N HIS A 96 -5.25 10.20 31.66
CA HIS A 96 -4.86 10.59 30.30
C HIS A 96 -4.83 9.36 29.38
N PRO A 97 -6.00 8.88 28.90
CA PRO A 97 -6.07 7.66 28.11
C PRO A 97 -5.23 7.76 26.83
N PRO A 98 -4.70 6.62 26.32
CA PRO A 98 -3.79 6.61 25.19
C PRO A 98 -4.50 7.06 23.89
N LYS A 99 -4.32 8.35 23.56
CA LYS A 99 -5.00 9.04 22.45
C LYS A 99 -4.78 8.39 21.09
N HIS A 100 -3.65 7.73 20.87
CA HIS A 100 -3.36 7.05 19.61
C HIS A 100 -4.23 5.80 19.39
N TRP A 101 -4.54 5.03 20.43
CA TRP A 101 -5.48 3.90 20.32
C TRP A 101 -6.92 4.37 20.13
N ILE A 102 -7.30 5.46 20.79
CA ILE A 102 -8.59 6.13 20.57
C ILE A 102 -8.71 6.56 19.11
N ALA A 103 -7.72 7.28 18.59
CA ALA A 103 -7.70 7.72 17.19
C ALA A 103 -7.78 6.54 16.21
N MET A 104 -7.07 5.43 16.50
CA MET A 104 -7.14 4.23 15.67
C MET A 104 -8.52 3.56 15.71
N GLY A 105 -9.18 3.52 16.87
CA GLY A 105 -10.54 3.00 16.99
C GLY A 105 -11.56 3.88 16.27
N VAL A 106 -11.36 5.20 16.30
CA VAL A 106 -12.17 6.15 15.52
C VAL A 106 -11.98 5.93 14.02
N LEU A 107 -10.73 5.81 13.56
CA LEU A 107 -10.41 5.52 12.15
C LEU A 107 -10.98 4.17 11.72
N LEU A 108 -10.91 3.13 12.56
CA LEU A 108 -11.49 1.82 12.29
C LEU A 108 -12.98 1.93 11.99
N MET A 109 -13.76 2.65 12.79
CA MET A 109 -15.19 2.84 12.56
C MET A 109 -15.49 3.72 11.35
N LEU A 110 -14.67 4.76 11.13
CA LEU A 110 -14.80 5.63 9.96
C LEU A 110 -14.57 4.85 8.65
N PHE A 111 -13.49 4.07 8.59
CA PHE A 111 -13.18 3.22 7.44
C PHE A 111 -14.20 2.10 7.28
N SER A 112 -14.68 1.51 8.37
CA SER A 112 -15.78 0.52 8.33
C SER A 112 -17.03 1.09 7.65
N SER A 113 -17.35 2.37 7.89
CA SER A 113 -18.44 3.07 7.22
C SER A 113 -18.14 3.36 5.75
N TRP A 114 -16.95 3.89 5.45
CA TRP A 114 -16.53 4.24 4.08
C TRP A 114 -16.50 3.04 3.15
N LEU A 115 -16.14 1.88 3.69
CA LEU A 115 -16.03 0.64 2.95
C LEU A 115 -17.30 -0.22 3.00
N TRP A 116 -18.41 0.33 3.49
CA TRP A 116 -19.71 -0.36 3.59
C TRP A 116 -19.69 -1.64 4.43
N ILE A 117 -18.71 -1.82 5.31
CA ILE A 117 -18.68 -2.91 6.31
C ILE A 117 -19.76 -2.70 7.36
N SER A 118 -20.00 -1.43 7.71
CA SER A 118 -21.00 -1.03 8.69
C SER A 118 -21.85 0.09 8.15
N GLU A 119 -23.15 0.07 8.45
CA GLU A 119 -24.01 1.22 8.21
C GLU A 119 -23.56 2.43 9.04
N ILE A 120 -23.91 3.64 8.60
CA ILE A 120 -23.55 4.89 9.31
C ILE A 120 -23.97 4.84 10.78
N GLN A 121 -25.18 4.31 11.08
CA GLN A 121 -25.68 4.20 12.45
C GLN A 121 -24.84 3.25 13.30
N GLN A 122 -24.42 2.12 12.72
CA GLN A 122 -23.56 1.14 13.38
C GLN A 122 -22.16 1.70 13.62
N ALA A 123 -21.59 2.42 12.65
CA ALA A 123 -20.31 3.09 12.79
C ALA A 123 -20.35 4.16 13.90
N VAL A 124 -21.40 4.99 13.92
CA VAL A 124 -21.61 6.00 14.98
C VAL A 124 -21.73 5.34 16.34
N ALA A 125 -22.50 4.25 16.47
CA ALA A 125 -22.55 3.48 17.70
C ALA A 125 -21.15 2.96 18.08
N GLY A 126 -20.42 2.39 17.12
CA GLY A 126 -19.09 1.83 17.36
C GLY A 126 -18.04 2.85 17.76
N LEU A 127 -18.21 4.13 17.40
CA LEU A 127 -17.33 5.23 17.82
C LEU A 127 -17.43 5.53 19.33
N VAL A 128 -18.61 5.36 19.92
CA VAL A 128 -18.91 5.72 21.32
C VAL A 128 -17.89 5.12 22.30
N PRO A 129 -17.63 3.79 22.31
CA PRO A 129 -16.70 3.20 23.28
C PRO A 129 -15.26 3.70 23.17
N PHE A 130 -14.84 4.25 22.01
CA PHE A 130 -13.52 4.86 21.84
C PHE A 130 -13.48 6.32 22.27
N LEU A 131 -14.56 7.08 22.03
CA LEU A 131 -14.61 8.50 22.36
C LEU A 131 -14.90 8.78 23.84
N VAL A 132 -15.67 7.92 24.51
CA VAL A 132 -16.04 8.11 25.92
C VAL A 132 -14.82 8.24 26.86
N PRO A 133 -13.77 7.39 26.77
CA PRO A 133 -12.54 7.58 27.52
C PRO A 133 -11.94 8.98 27.38
N TRP A 134 -11.89 9.51 26.15
CA TRP A 134 -11.35 10.83 25.87
C TRP A 134 -12.25 11.95 26.42
N LEU A 135 -13.57 11.85 26.22
CA LEU A 135 -14.53 12.84 26.72
C LEU A 135 -14.57 12.95 28.25
N LEU A 136 -14.25 11.86 28.95
CA LEU A 136 -14.20 11.80 30.42
C LEU A 136 -12.81 12.11 31.00
N SER A 137 -11.81 12.35 30.14
CA SER A 137 -10.50 12.82 30.60
C SER A 137 -10.58 14.30 30.96
N PRO A 138 -9.86 14.76 31.99
CA PRO A 138 -9.85 16.17 32.35
C PRO A 138 -9.42 17.02 31.14
N GLU A 139 -10.11 18.13 30.92
CA GLU A 139 -9.75 19.09 29.88
C GLU A 139 -8.36 19.64 30.19
N ASP A 140 -7.39 19.34 29.33
CA ASP A 140 -6.12 20.07 29.32
C ASP A 140 -6.42 21.46 28.74
N GLU A 141 -6.36 22.53 29.55
CA GLU A 141 -6.69 23.93 29.17
C GLU A 141 -5.90 24.51 27.98
N GLY A 142 -5.07 23.72 27.28
CA GLY A 142 -4.35 24.07 26.07
C GLY A 142 -4.37 23.00 24.98
N GLU A 143 -5.30 22.04 25.00
CA GLU A 143 -5.34 20.95 24.01
C GLU A 143 -5.58 21.47 22.58
N PHE A 144 -6.52 22.40 22.42
CA PHE A 144 -6.84 23.01 21.12
C PHE A 144 -5.74 23.94 20.63
N GLU A 145 -5.15 24.73 21.53
CA GLU A 145 -3.94 25.50 21.23
C GLU A 145 -2.78 24.57 20.84
N GLY A 146 -2.66 23.45 21.54
CA GLY A 146 -1.72 22.36 21.30
C GLY A 146 -1.82 21.76 19.89
N ALA A 147 -3.04 21.58 19.39
CA ALA A 147 -3.31 21.09 18.04
C ALA A 147 -2.91 22.11 16.95
N LEU A 148 -2.94 23.40 17.27
CA LEU A 148 -2.52 24.49 16.37
C LEU A 148 -1.03 24.83 16.48
N LEU A 149 -0.33 24.33 17.52
CA LEU A 149 1.12 24.53 17.69
C LEU A 149 1.95 24.15 16.44
N PRO A 150 1.66 23.09 15.67
CA PRO A 150 2.41 22.80 14.43
C PRO A 150 2.31 23.92 13.37
N ILE A 151 1.31 24.78 13.45
CA ILE A 151 1.08 25.90 12.53
C ILE A 151 1.79 27.16 13.00
N SER A 152 2.01 27.30 14.31
CA SER A 152 2.60 28.51 14.94
C SER A 152 4.06 28.33 15.39
N ASP A 153 4.49 27.11 15.71
CA ASP A 153 5.79 26.78 16.28
C ASP A 153 6.59 25.75 15.44
N SER A 154 7.87 26.03 15.22
CA SER A 154 8.73 25.19 14.37
C SER A 154 9.11 23.86 15.04
N PRO A 155 9.60 23.82 16.30
CA PRO A 155 9.78 22.58 17.06
C PRO A 155 8.54 21.68 17.10
N ALA A 156 7.35 22.24 17.36
CA ALA A 156 6.10 21.50 17.37
C ALA A 156 5.80 20.89 15.99
N ARG A 157 5.95 21.67 14.91
CA ARG A 157 5.78 21.20 13.53
C ARG A 157 6.71 20.04 13.19
N THR A 158 8.00 20.16 13.52
CA THR A 158 8.98 19.09 13.27
C THR A 158 8.69 17.84 14.11
N ARG A 159 8.13 17.98 15.32
CA ARG A 159 7.71 16.84 16.15
C ARG A 159 6.51 16.12 15.53
N ALA A 160 5.49 16.86 15.10
CA ALA A 160 4.33 16.30 14.42
C ALA A 160 4.73 15.61 13.11
N ALA A 161 5.54 16.28 12.28
CA ALA A 161 6.00 15.75 11.00
C ALA A 161 6.77 14.41 11.12
N ARG A 162 7.55 14.24 12.20
CA ARG A 162 8.24 12.97 12.50
C ARG A 162 7.31 11.80 12.77
N MET A 163 6.09 12.08 13.23
CA MET A 163 5.12 11.05 13.56
C MET A 163 4.25 10.65 12.36
N VAL A 164 4.22 11.47 11.29
CA VAL A 164 3.35 11.23 10.13
C VAL A 164 3.64 9.90 9.43
N PRO A 165 4.89 9.49 9.15
CA PRO A 165 5.14 8.21 8.50
C PRO A 165 4.58 7.03 9.31
N TRP A 166 4.67 7.10 10.65
CA TRP A 166 4.18 6.04 11.52
C TRP A 166 2.65 6.03 11.61
N TYR A 167 2.02 7.14 11.99
CA TYR A 167 0.56 7.18 12.16
C TYR A 167 -0.18 7.13 10.82
N GLY A 168 0.32 7.85 9.80
CA GLY A 168 -0.23 7.81 8.45
C GLY A 168 -0.06 6.42 7.82
N GLY A 169 1.12 5.80 7.96
CA GLY A 169 1.34 4.43 7.51
C GLY A 169 0.44 3.42 8.22
N THR A 170 0.29 3.53 9.54
CA THR A 170 -0.60 2.63 10.31
C THR A 170 -2.07 2.81 9.91
N ALA A 171 -2.52 4.04 9.69
CA ALA A 171 -3.87 4.32 9.21
C ALA A 171 -4.09 3.75 7.79
N PHE A 172 -3.11 3.89 6.89
CA PHE A 172 -3.19 3.33 5.54
C PHE A 172 -3.19 1.80 5.56
N LEU A 173 -2.37 1.17 6.40
CA LEU A 173 -2.39 -0.28 6.59
C LEU A 173 -3.71 -0.77 7.18
N LEU A 174 -4.30 -0.04 8.13
CA LEU A 174 -5.62 -0.36 8.66
C LEU A 174 -6.70 -0.31 7.57
N LEU A 175 -6.69 0.75 6.74
CA LEU A 175 -7.60 0.88 5.60
C LEU A 175 -7.42 -0.29 4.62
N THR A 176 -6.17 -0.58 4.25
CA THR A 176 -5.81 -1.68 3.34
C THR A 176 -6.28 -3.02 3.89
N TRP A 177 -6.03 -3.27 5.17
CA TRP A 177 -6.43 -4.51 5.82
C TRP A 177 -7.96 -4.66 5.85
N LEU A 178 -8.69 -3.58 6.16
CA LEU A 178 -10.15 -3.61 6.08
C LEU A 178 -10.63 -3.94 4.67
N LEU A 179 -10.11 -3.26 3.64
CA LEU A 179 -10.43 -3.54 2.23
C LEU A 179 -10.25 -5.02 1.88
N LEU A 180 -9.08 -5.58 2.20
CA LEU A 180 -8.78 -7.00 1.96
C LEU A 180 -9.77 -7.96 2.64
N THR A 181 -10.43 -7.55 3.73
CA THR A 181 -11.42 -8.38 4.43
C THR A 181 -12.81 -8.36 3.79
N ILE A 182 -13.11 -7.38 2.94
CA ILE A 182 -14.38 -7.22 2.22
C ILE A 182 -14.27 -7.72 0.79
N GLU A 183 -13.07 -7.63 0.21
CA GLU A 183 -12.71 -8.04 -1.15
C GLU A 183 -12.63 -9.57 -1.35
N ILE A 184 -13.42 -10.33 -0.59
CA ILE A 184 -13.43 -11.80 -0.62
C ILE A 184 -13.90 -12.33 -1.99
N ASP A 185 -14.73 -11.56 -2.71
CA ASP A 185 -15.25 -11.93 -4.05
C ASP A 185 -14.55 -11.18 -5.21
N GLY A 186 -13.53 -10.36 -4.92
CA GLY A 186 -12.75 -9.62 -5.92
C GLY A 186 -12.09 -8.36 -5.37
N SER A 187 -10.92 -7.99 -5.90
CA SER A 187 -10.17 -6.82 -5.44
C SER A 187 -10.84 -5.50 -5.85
N SER A 188 -11.14 -4.63 -4.89
CA SER A 188 -11.59 -3.25 -5.09
C SER A 188 -10.39 -2.31 -5.08
N LEU A 189 -9.46 -2.53 -6.03
CA LEU A 189 -8.29 -1.68 -6.25
C LEU A 189 -8.68 -0.20 -6.35
N GLN A 190 -9.85 0.06 -6.94
CA GLN A 190 -10.43 1.38 -6.98
C GLN A 190 -10.64 1.94 -5.56
N ALA A 191 -11.43 1.29 -4.70
CA ALA A 191 -11.69 1.79 -3.35
C ALA A 191 -10.38 2.02 -2.56
N HIS A 192 -9.38 1.14 -2.72
CA HIS A 192 -8.06 1.32 -2.12
C HIS A 192 -7.37 2.64 -2.51
N GLU A 193 -7.33 2.94 -3.80
CA GLU A 193 -6.66 4.14 -4.31
C GLU A 193 -7.42 5.42 -3.95
N PHE A 194 -8.76 5.42 -4.04
CA PHE A 194 -9.57 6.60 -3.75
C PHE A 194 -9.59 6.95 -2.26
N TYR A 195 -9.92 5.98 -1.40
CA TYR A 195 -9.94 6.21 0.05
C TYR A 195 -8.54 6.36 0.64
N GLY A 196 -7.52 5.81 -0.02
CA GLY A 196 -6.12 6.01 0.30
C GLY A 196 -5.59 7.40 -0.05
N ALA A 197 -6.18 8.08 -1.04
CA ALA A 197 -5.68 9.36 -1.56
C ALA A 197 -5.51 10.46 -0.47
N PRO A 198 -6.48 10.70 0.44
CA PRO A 198 -6.28 11.67 1.52
C PRO A 198 -5.10 11.34 2.44
N LEU A 199 -4.87 10.04 2.71
CA LEU A 199 -3.76 9.58 3.55
C LEU A 199 -2.41 9.81 2.87
N ILE A 200 -2.33 9.55 1.56
CA ILE A 200 -1.14 9.83 0.74
C ILE A 200 -0.85 11.34 0.72
N GLY A 201 -1.88 12.18 0.54
CA GLY A 201 -1.74 13.64 0.60
C GLY A 201 -1.20 14.12 1.96
N LEU A 202 -1.75 13.62 3.06
CA LEU A 202 -1.26 13.94 4.42
C LEU A 202 0.17 13.45 4.65
N LEU A 203 0.54 12.29 4.12
CA LEU A 203 1.91 11.79 4.16
C LEU A 203 2.87 12.72 3.40
N ALA A 204 2.50 13.15 2.19
CA ALA A 204 3.29 14.09 1.40
C ALA A 204 3.49 15.42 2.14
N VAL A 205 2.43 15.95 2.77
CA VAL A 205 2.52 17.14 3.65
C VAL A 205 3.48 16.86 4.80
N GLY A 206 3.31 15.77 5.54
CA GLY A 206 4.17 15.42 6.67
C GLY A 206 5.64 15.33 6.30
N LEU A 207 5.97 14.65 5.19
CA LEU A 207 7.33 14.56 4.68
C LEU A 207 7.89 15.92 4.26
N THR A 208 7.07 16.77 3.64
CA THR A 208 7.46 18.15 3.29
C THR A 208 7.78 18.98 4.54
N LEU A 209 6.89 18.95 5.54
CA LEU A 209 7.08 19.68 6.80
C LEU A 209 8.31 19.17 7.56
N TYR A 210 8.57 17.86 7.49
CA TYR A 210 9.77 17.25 8.03
C TYR A 210 11.02 17.76 7.31
N ALA A 211 11.00 17.79 5.98
CA ALA A 211 12.13 18.22 5.16
C ALA A 211 12.47 19.71 5.32
N TRP A 212 11.47 20.56 5.51
CA TRP A 212 11.68 21.97 5.86
C TRP A 212 12.29 22.12 7.25
N GLY A 213 11.92 21.29 8.22
CA GLY A 213 12.44 21.37 9.58
C GLY A 213 12.29 22.78 10.16
N ARG A 214 13.41 23.48 10.40
CA ARG A 214 13.45 24.87 10.89
C ARG A 214 13.81 25.92 9.83
N SER A 215 13.98 25.53 8.56
CA SER A 215 14.40 26.45 7.49
C SER A 215 13.28 27.39 7.03
N ILE A 216 12.03 27.00 7.21
CA ILE A 216 10.84 27.78 6.83
C ILE A 216 10.07 28.17 8.08
N THR A 217 9.57 29.41 8.17
CA THR A 217 8.73 29.83 9.29
C THR A 217 7.38 29.11 9.30
N PRO A 218 6.73 28.91 10.45
CA PRO A 218 5.44 28.22 10.53
C PRO A 218 4.34 28.86 9.65
N LYS A 219 4.23 30.20 9.69
CA LYS A 219 3.31 30.96 8.85
C LYS A 219 3.55 30.77 7.35
N ALA A 220 4.80 30.85 6.89
CA ALA A 220 5.14 30.64 5.49
C ALA A 220 4.83 29.19 5.06
N GLY A 221 5.20 28.21 5.87
CA GLY A 221 4.89 26.81 5.60
C GLY A 221 3.39 26.54 5.49
N ALA A 222 2.59 27.09 6.41
CA ALA A 222 1.13 26.99 6.36
C ALA A 222 0.55 27.65 5.10
N SER A 223 1.04 28.83 4.71
CA SER A 223 0.60 29.47 3.46
C SER A 223 0.96 28.65 2.23
N MET A 224 2.14 28.03 2.18
CA MET A 224 2.55 27.17 1.07
C MET A 224 1.67 25.93 0.98
N VAL A 225 1.37 25.26 2.11
CA VAL A 225 0.43 24.14 2.16
C VAL A 225 -0.95 24.56 1.68
N GLY A 226 -1.44 25.74 2.09
CA GLY A 226 -2.73 26.28 1.61
C GLY A 226 -2.74 26.55 0.11
N VAL A 227 -1.66 27.15 -0.43
CA VAL A 227 -1.52 27.38 -1.88
C VAL A 227 -1.51 26.04 -2.64
N VAL A 228 -0.74 25.06 -2.17
CA VAL A 228 -0.68 23.72 -2.81
C VAL A 228 -2.03 23.02 -2.76
N LEU A 229 -2.77 23.12 -1.66
CA LEU A 229 -4.13 22.59 -1.58
C LEU A 229 -5.05 23.24 -2.63
N LEU A 230 -5.02 24.57 -2.75
CA LEU A 230 -5.81 25.28 -3.77
C LEU A 230 -5.40 24.90 -5.18
N THR A 231 -4.09 24.81 -5.46
CA THR A 231 -3.56 24.36 -6.75
C THR A 231 -3.98 22.92 -7.05
N SER A 232 -3.93 22.04 -6.06
CA SER A 232 -4.31 20.63 -6.16
C SER A 232 -5.78 20.47 -6.51
N ILE A 233 -6.67 21.25 -5.87
CA ILE A 233 -8.11 21.26 -6.18
C ILE A 233 -8.36 21.85 -7.57
N ALA A 234 -7.69 22.96 -7.90
CA ALA A 234 -7.83 23.61 -9.21
C ALA A 234 -7.41 22.68 -10.34
N LEU A 235 -6.25 22.02 -10.23
CA LEU A 235 -5.76 21.06 -11.22
C LEU A 235 -6.68 19.85 -11.34
N ALA A 236 -7.17 19.32 -10.22
CA ALA A 236 -8.15 18.23 -10.26
C ALA A 236 -9.46 18.63 -10.97
N SER A 237 -9.91 19.88 -10.81
CA SER A 237 -11.14 20.37 -11.47
C SER A 237 -11.02 20.56 -12.98
N VAL A 238 -9.79 20.68 -13.50
CA VAL A 238 -9.52 20.82 -14.94
C VAL A 238 -8.82 19.57 -15.52
N ALA A 239 -8.96 18.42 -14.85
CA ALA A 239 -8.27 17.19 -15.22
C ALA A 239 -8.50 16.78 -16.67
N ASP A 240 -9.73 16.95 -17.17
CA ASP A 240 -10.10 16.58 -18.55
C ASP A 240 -9.38 17.43 -19.62
N GLN A 241 -8.78 18.55 -19.25
CA GLN A 241 -8.02 19.44 -20.14
C GLN A 241 -6.52 19.12 -20.15
N ILE A 242 -6.06 18.26 -19.25
CA ILE A 242 -4.65 17.90 -19.11
C ILE A 242 -4.44 16.50 -19.68
N SER A 243 -3.55 16.39 -20.66
CA SER A 243 -3.16 15.09 -21.21
C SER A 243 -2.33 14.33 -20.17
N LEU A 244 -2.96 13.35 -19.53
CA LEU A 244 -2.35 12.42 -18.59
C LEU A 244 -2.20 11.05 -19.25
N PRO A 245 -1.21 10.24 -18.85
CA PRO A 245 -1.07 8.87 -19.33
C PRO A 245 -2.10 7.92 -18.70
N GLY A 246 -2.23 6.73 -19.28
CA GLY A 246 -3.19 5.72 -18.84
C GLY A 246 -4.62 6.11 -19.19
N ASP A 247 -5.51 5.96 -18.22
CA ASP A 247 -6.96 6.04 -18.37
C ASP A 247 -7.57 7.20 -17.55
N PRO A 248 -7.11 8.45 -17.74
CA PRO A 248 -7.50 9.57 -16.88
C PRO A 248 -8.98 9.93 -16.97
N SER A 249 -9.65 9.59 -18.07
CA SER A 249 -11.08 9.89 -18.32
C SER A 249 -12.02 8.89 -17.64
N LEU A 250 -11.53 7.72 -17.22
CA LEU A 250 -12.37 6.72 -16.56
C LEU A 250 -12.84 7.22 -15.19
N ILE A 251 -14.08 6.89 -14.86
CA ILE A 251 -14.73 7.34 -13.63
C ILE A 251 -14.28 6.46 -12.47
N PHE A 252 -13.85 7.12 -11.40
CA PHE A 252 -13.48 6.51 -10.15
C PHE A 252 -14.71 6.28 -9.25
N THR A 253 -15.48 7.35 -9.00
CA THR A 253 -16.71 7.31 -8.19
C THR A 253 -17.50 8.59 -8.40
N ASN A 254 -18.85 8.54 -8.38
CA ASN A 254 -19.75 9.71 -8.32
C ASN A 254 -19.30 10.95 -9.12
N GLY A 255 -18.86 10.76 -10.38
CA GLY A 255 -18.44 11.85 -11.27
C GLY A 255 -17.01 12.38 -11.06
N ILE A 256 -16.20 11.74 -10.21
CA ILE A 256 -14.77 12.00 -10.06
C ILE A 256 -14.01 11.04 -10.96
N THR A 257 -13.16 11.57 -11.85
CA THR A 257 -12.33 10.78 -12.78
C THR A 257 -11.01 10.36 -12.14
N ARG A 258 -10.37 9.32 -12.69
CA ARG A 258 -9.01 8.90 -12.32
C ARG A 258 -8.02 10.04 -12.47
N GLY A 259 -8.12 10.81 -13.55
CA GLY A 259 -7.29 11.98 -13.81
C GLY A 259 -7.41 13.05 -12.72
N ALA A 260 -8.62 13.30 -12.20
CA ALA A 260 -8.83 14.25 -11.11
C ALA A 260 -8.13 13.82 -9.81
N VAL A 261 -8.28 12.55 -9.42
CA VAL A 261 -7.61 11.97 -8.24
C VAL A 261 -6.09 11.99 -8.42
N ALA A 262 -5.61 11.59 -9.60
CA ALA A 262 -4.18 11.55 -9.91
C ALA A 262 -3.56 12.94 -9.86
N LEU A 263 -4.18 13.96 -10.46
CA LEU A 263 -3.68 15.35 -10.40
C LEU A 263 -3.71 15.92 -9.00
N PHE A 264 -4.75 15.61 -8.22
CA PHE A 264 -4.78 15.97 -6.81
C PHE A 264 -3.55 15.41 -6.07
N LEU A 265 -3.28 14.11 -6.21
CA LEU A 265 -2.15 13.46 -5.55
C LEU A 265 -0.78 13.90 -6.07
N LEU A 266 -0.61 13.95 -7.40
CA LEU A 266 0.64 14.35 -8.03
C LEU A 266 1.03 15.77 -7.64
N THR A 267 0.08 16.68 -7.46
CA THR A 267 0.37 18.04 -7.00
C THR A 267 1.07 18.03 -5.64
N TRP A 268 0.57 17.25 -4.68
CA TRP A 268 1.19 17.10 -3.36
C TRP A 268 2.54 16.41 -3.43
N LEU A 269 2.63 15.31 -4.17
CA LEU A 269 3.85 14.51 -4.25
C LEU A 269 4.98 15.27 -4.96
N ILE A 270 4.69 15.93 -6.09
CA ILE A 270 5.66 16.75 -6.82
C ILE A 270 6.10 17.94 -5.97
N PHE A 271 5.20 18.56 -5.20
CA PHE A 271 5.57 19.62 -4.26
C PHE A 271 6.48 19.11 -3.12
N ALA A 272 6.25 17.90 -2.62
CA ALA A 272 7.04 17.29 -1.56
C ALA A 272 8.43 16.82 -2.00
N LEU A 273 8.61 16.54 -3.30
CA LEU A 273 9.84 15.98 -3.85
C LEU A 273 11.07 16.92 -3.69
N PRO A 274 11.06 18.18 -4.15
CA PRO A 274 12.23 19.06 -4.06
C PRO A 274 12.80 19.23 -2.64
N PRO A 275 12.01 19.57 -1.59
CA PRO A 275 12.57 19.74 -0.25
C PRO A 275 13.12 18.43 0.31
N THR A 276 12.44 17.31 0.06
CA THR A 276 12.87 15.98 0.54
C THR A 276 14.14 15.51 -0.17
N ALA A 277 14.24 15.70 -1.50
CA ALA A 277 15.43 15.40 -2.28
C ALA A 277 16.62 16.26 -1.85
N GLN A 278 16.40 17.56 -1.62
CA GLN A 278 17.43 18.46 -1.12
C GLN A 278 17.93 18.03 0.26
N GLN A 279 17.03 17.60 1.15
CA GLN A 279 17.38 17.12 2.48
C GLN A 279 18.20 15.82 2.42
N ALA A 280 17.76 14.86 1.60
CA ALA A 280 18.48 13.60 1.38
C ALA A 280 19.88 13.86 0.80
N TRP A 281 19.99 14.72 -0.21
CA TRP A 281 21.27 15.09 -0.82
C TRP A 281 22.23 15.76 0.17
N ARG A 282 21.77 16.77 0.93
CA ARG A 282 22.57 17.45 1.95
C ARG A 282 23.06 16.49 3.03
N THR A 283 22.22 15.54 3.42
CA THR A 283 22.56 14.53 4.42
C THR A 283 23.57 13.54 3.88
N ALA A 284 23.38 13.08 2.64
CA ALA A 284 24.30 12.19 1.96
C ALA A 284 25.67 12.85 1.77
N SER A 285 25.72 14.08 1.27
CA SER A 285 26.98 14.78 1.00
C SER A 285 27.80 15.06 2.27
N THR A 286 27.15 15.24 3.41
CA THR A 286 27.82 15.49 4.70
C THR A 286 28.14 14.22 5.49
N THR A 287 27.35 13.16 5.31
CA THR A 287 27.45 11.92 6.09
C THR A 287 28.30 10.87 5.38
N LEU A 288 28.14 10.70 4.06
CA LEU A 288 28.82 9.66 3.30
C LEU A 288 30.36 9.72 3.40
N PRO A 289 31.03 10.89 3.37
CA PRO A 289 32.47 10.96 3.58
C PRO A 289 32.88 10.41 4.96
N LYS A 290 32.14 10.75 6.01
CA LYS A 290 32.42 10.32 7.39
C LYS A 290 32.16 8.82 7.59
N LEU A 291 31.19 8.26 6.86
CA LEU A 291 30.92 6.82 6.87
C LEU A 291 31.99 6.03 6.12
N ARG A 292 32.57 6.59 5.05
CA ARG A 292 33.70 5.99 4.32
C ARG A 292 34.94 5.89 5.20
N GLU A 293 35.20 6.90 6.02
CA GLU A 293 36.37 6.94 6.92
C GLU A 293 36.17 6.12 8.20
N GLY A 294 34.98 6.18 8.81
CA GLY A 294 34.72 5.63 10.15
C GLY A 294 33.81 4.41 10.22
N GLY A 295 33.36 3.88 9.07
CA GLY A 295 32.39 2.80 9.01
C GLY A 295 30.97 3.20 9.45
N LEU A 296 30.05 2.23 9.42
CA LEU A 296 28.60 2.43 9.66
C LEU A 296 28.17 2.39 11.14
N ARG A 297 29.05 1.92 12.03
CA ARG A 297 28.77 1.59 13.44
C ARG A 297 29.37 2.60 14.43
N ASN A 298 29.17 2.36 15.74
CA ASN A 298 29.73 3.15 16.84
C ASN A 298 29.31 4.64 16.77
N SER A 299 30.29 5.55 16.77
CA SER A 299 30.09 7.01 16.76
C SER A 299 29.34 7.53 15.52
N ASN A 300 29.23 6.73 14.46
CA ASN A 300 28.50 7.06 13.25
C ASN A 300 27.07 6.51 13.21
N SER A 301 26.65 5.66 14.17
CA SER A 301 25.34 4.99 14.15
C SER A 301 24.16 5.96 13.98
N ALA A 302 24.17 7.08 14.72
CA ALA A 302 23.15 8.11 14.61
C ALA A 302 23.11 8.81 13.24
N ARG A 303 24.28 9.02 12.63
CA ARG A 303 24.41 9.61 11.28
C ARG A 303 23.92 8.63 10.22
N THR A 304 24.25 7.35 10.37
CA THR A 304 23.76 6.28 9.50
C THR A 304 22.24 6.19 9.55
N ARG A 305 21.62 6.22 10.75
CA ARG A 305 20.15 6.25 10.90
C ARG A 305 19.50 7.49 10.28
N LEU A 306 20.14 8.65 10.41
CA LEU A 306 19.65 9.88 9.80
C LEU A 306 19.66 9.81 8.27
N LEU A 307 20.78 9.37 7.69
CA LEU A 307 20.90 9.15 6.24
C LEU A 307 19.88 8.12 5.75
N ALA A 308 19.76 6.99 6.47
CA ALA A 308 18.79 5.95 6.19
C ALA A 308 17.35 6.49 6.11
N SER A 309 16.93 7.27 7.11
CA SER A 309 15.60 7.86 7.15
C SER A 309 15.36 8.83 5.99
N HIS A 310 16.32 9.69 5.65
CA HIS A 310 16.15 10.64 4.55
C HIS A 310 16.12 9.97 3.18
N LEU A 311 16.91 8.91 2.97
CA LEU A 311 16.83 8.09 1.76
C LEU A 311 15.49 7.37 1.64
N ALA A 312 15.00 6.79 2.75
CA ALA A 312 13.69 6.15 2.78
C ALA A 312 12.55 7.13 2.50
N HIS A 313 12.57 8.35 3.08
CA HIS A 313 11.55 9.37 2.80
C HIS A 313 11.51 9.78 1.32
N LEU A 314 12.69 10.01 0.71
CA LEU A 314 12.76 10.28 -0.73
C LEU A 314 12.26 9.08 -1.54
N GLY A 315 12.65 7.87 -1.16
CA GLY A 315 12.22 6.63 -1.79
C GLY A 315 10.70 6.45 -1.76
N ILE A 316 10.06 6.72 -0.62
CA ILE A 316 8.60 6.70 -0.46
C ILE A 316 7.93 7.68 -1.42
N LEU A 317 8.43 8.92 -1.55
CA LEU A 317 7.84 9.90 -2.47
C LEU A 317 7.97 9.48 -3.94
N LEU A 318 9.15 8.98 -4.35
CA LEU A 318 9.34 8.48 -5.73
C LEU A 318 8.43 7.29 -6.02
N LEU A 319 8.33 6.36 -5.05
CA LEU A 319 7.45 5.21 -5.16
C LEU A 319 6.00 5.65 -5.32
N LEU A 320 5.53 6.60 -4.50
CA LEU A 320 4.15 7.09 -4.56
C LEU A 320 3.85 7.86 -5.85
N VAL A 321 4.80 8.63 -6.40
CA VAL A 321 4.62 9.24 -7.72
C VAL A 321 4.47 8.16 -8.78
N GLY A 322 5.36 7.16 -8.79
CA GLY A 322 5.25 6.02 -9.71
C GLY A 322 3.95 5.23 -9.51
N HIS A 323 3.51 5.05 -8.27
CA HIS A 323 2.25 4.37 -7.92
C HIS A 323 1.05 5.10 -8.53
N VAL A 324 0.93 6.41 -8.33
CA VAL A 324 -0.17 7.19 -8.94
C VAL A 324 -0.18 7.06 -10.46
N LEU A 325 0.98 7.02 -11.11
CA LEU A 325 1.08 6.88 -12.56
C LEU A 325 0.77 5.47 -13.08
N THR A 326 0.99 4.42 -12.26
CA THR A 326 0.90 3.01 -12.70
C THR A 326 -0.30 2.23 -12.15
N THR A 327 -1.00 2.77 -11.14
CA THR A 327 -2.18 2.14 -10.55
C THR A 327 -3.37 3.09 -10.53
N THR A 328 -3.21 4.33 -10.04
CA THR A 328 -4.33 5.29 -10.02
C THR A 328 -4.77 5.71 -11.43
N LEU A 329 -3.80 5.98 -12.31
CA LEU A 329 -4.08 6.36 -13.69
C LEU A 329 -4.39 5.17 -14.60
N VAL A 330 -4.00 3.94 -14.27
CA VAL A 330 -4.19 2.78 -15.13
C VAL A 330 -5.22 1.83 -14.53
N ASP A 331 -6.39 1.72 -15.15
CA ASP A 331 -7.41 0.78 -14.74
C ASP A 331 -7.12 -0.62 -15.26
N ARG A 332 -6.57 -1.47 -14.40
CA ARG A 332 -6.22 -2.86 -14.75
C ARG A 332 -7.42 -3.75 -15.07
N SER A 333 -8.64 -3.30 -14.73
CA SER A 333 -9.87 -4.03 -15.00
C SER A 333 -10.61 -3.54 -16.24
N ASP A 334 -10.14 -2.46 -16.87
CA ASP A 334 -10.84 -1.89 -18.01
C ASP A 334 -10.64 -2.74 -19.28
N PRO A 335 -11.72 -3.10 -20.00
CA PRO A 335 -11.63 -3.91 -21.20
C PRO A 335 -10.85 -3.29 -22.35
N SER A 336 -10.59 -1.97 -22.35
CA SER A 336 -9.81 -1.31 -23.41
C SER A 336 -8.35 -1.79 -23.48
N HIS A 337 -7.84 -2.36 -22.39
CA HIS A 337 -6.51 -3.00 -22.35
C HIS A 337 -6.50 -4.39 -22.98
N LEU A 338 -7.66 -4.97 -23.31
CA LEU A 338 -7.76 -6.27 -23.98
C LEU A 338 -7.66 -6.09 -25.50
N VAL A 339 -6.57 -6.57 -26.08
CA VAL A 339 -6.28 -6.50 -27.51
C VAL A 339 -6.42 -7.88 -28.11
N THR A 340 -7.23 -8.00 -29.17
CA THR A 340 -7.30 -9.22 -29.97
C THR A 340 -6.37 -9.07 -31.16
N LEU A 341 -5.42 -10.01 -31.29
CA LEU A 341 -4.46 -10.07 -32.37
C LEU A 341 -4.83 -11.22 -33.32
N GLU A 342 -4.84 -10.92 -34.62
CA GLU A 342 -4.92 -11.93 -35.68
C GLU A 342 -3.51 -12.21 -36.20
N ARG A 343 -3.25 -13.46 -36.60
CA ARG A 343 -1.92 -13.89 -37.04
C ARG A 343 -1.43 -13.05 -38.22
N ASP A 344 -0.19 -12.59 -38.13
CA ASP A 344 0.52 -11.75 -39.12
C ASP A 344 -0.17 -10.42 -39.45
N GLN A 345 -1.14 -9.97 -38.63
CA GLN A 345 -1.80 -8.69 -38.80
C GLN A 345 -1.38 -7.68 -37.72
N PRO A 346 -0.95 -6.46 -38.10
CA PRO A 346 -0.60 -5.42 -37.14
C PRO A 346 -1.85 -4.79 -36.53
N VAL A 347 -1.87 -4.69 -35.20
CA VAL A 347 -2.90 -3.99 -34.42
C VAL A 347 -2.26 -2.82 -33.67
N GLU A 348 -2.78 -1.62 -33.88
CA GLU A 348 -2.30 -0.43 -33.19
C GLU A 348 -2.88 -0.35 -31.77
N HIS A 349 -2.01 -0.21 -30.78
CA HIS A 349 -2.39 -0.02 -29.38
C HIS A 349 -1.33 0.83 -28.66
N ASP A 350 -1.75 1.92 -28.01
CA ASP A 350 -0.87 2.81 -27.22
C ASP A 350 0.37 3.35 -27.95
N GLY A 351 0.26 3.56 -29.28
CA GLY A 351 1.35 4.05 -30.12
C GLY A 351 2.42 2.99 -30.43
N TYR A 352 2.05 1.71 -30.33
CA TYR A 352 2.79 0.56 -30.83
C TYR A 352 1.92 -0.23 -31.81
N GLU A 353 2.56 -0.92 -32.74
CA GLU A 353 1.96 -1.92 -33.62
C GLU A 353 2.32 -3.30 -33.06
N LEU A 354 1.32 -4.05 -32.62
CA LEU A 354 1.46 -5.40 -32.08
C LEU A 354 1.13 -6.42 -33.17
N VAL A 355 2.02 -7.38 -33.42
CA VAL A 355 1.84 -8.42 -34.44
C VAL A 355 1.98 -9.79 -33.80
N PHE A 356 0.94 -10.61 -33.87
CA PHE A 356 1.00 -12.01 -33.45
C PHE A 356 1.66 -12.84 -34.55
N VAL A 357 2.83 -13.42 -34.29
CA VAL A 357 3.63 -14.14 -35.30
C VAL A 357 3.61 -15.65 -35.13
N GLY A 358 3.26 -16.16 -33.94
CA GLY A 358 3.16 -17.59 -33.71
C GLY A 358 3.05 -17.97 -32.23
N THR A 359 2.92 -19.27 -31.98
CA THR A 359 2.86 -19.82 -30.63
C THR A 359 4.02 -20.78 -30.40
N GLU A 360 4.38 -20.99 -29.15
CA GLU A 360 5.43 -21.91 -28.76
C GLU A 360 4.97 -22.81 -27.62
N LEU A 361 5.38 -24.08 -27.68
CA LEU A 361 5.16 -25.07 -26.65
C LEU A 361 6.53 -25.65 -26.28
N ILE A 362 6.96 -25.42 -25.04
CA ILE A 362 8.27 -25.83 -24.56
C ILE A 362 8.07 -26.81 -23.40
N SER A 363 8.66 -28.00 -23.50
CA SER A 363 8.67 -28.96 -22.39
C SER A 363 9.71 -28.56 -21.35
N ALA A 364 9.49 -28.89 -20.07
CA ALA A 364 10.50 -28.66 -19.03
C ALA A 364 11.82 -29.43 -19.24
N GLU A 365 11.81 -30.45 -20.10
CA GLU A 365 13.00 -31.23 -20.49
C GLU A 365 13.77 -30.60 -21.66
N ASP A 366 13.21 -29.57 -22.31
CA ASP A 366 13.83 -28.87 -23.43
C ASP A 366 14.90 -27.88 -22.94
N GLU A 367 16.03 -27.80 -23.64
CA GLU A 367 17.08 -26.81 -23.35
C GLU A 367 16.58 -25.37 -23.52
N ALA A 368 15.54 -25.15 -24.32
CA ALA A 368 14.89 -23.85 -24.51
C ALA A 368 14.00 -23.42 -23.33
N TYR A 369 13.80 -24.28 -22.32
CA TYR A 369 13.00 -23.97 -21.14
C TYR A 369 13.79 -23.08 -20.17
N ASP A 370 13.38 -21.81 -20.07
CA ASP A 370 14.03 -20.74 -19.33
C ASP A 370 13.45 -20.51 -17.91
N PHE A 371 12.49 -21.33 -17.49
CA PHE A 371 11.81 -21.18 -16.21
C PHE A 371 12.35 -22.14 -15.14
N ALA A 372 12.40 -21.66 -13.89
CA ALA A 372 12.87 -22.44 -12.75
C ALA A 372 11.80 -23.40 -12.16
N VAL A 373 10.53 -23.22 -12.55
CA VAL A 373 9.37 -23.95 -12.03
C VAL A 373 8.39 -24.23 -13.16
N GLY A 374 7.65 -25.33 -13.06
CA GLY A 374 6.68 -25.76 -14.05
C GLY A 374 7.17 -26.97 -14.84
N ASP A 375 6.23 -27.69 -15.43
CA ASP A 375 6.43 -28.91 -16.21
C ASP A 375 6.35 -28.64 -17.73
N GLY A 376 6.25 -27.36 -18.11
CA GLY A 376 6.22 -26.88 -19.49
C GLY A 376 5.74 -25.43 -19.57
N PHE A 377 5.88 -24.84 -20.76
CA PHE A 377 5.49 -23.48 -21.06
C PHE A 377 4.73 -23.41 -22.38
N VAL A 378 3.67 -22.61 -22.40
CA VAL A 378 2.89 -22.28 -23.60
C VAL A 378 2.95 -20.77 -23.78
N GLY A 379 3.56 -20.30 -24.88
CA GLY A 379 3.76 -18.88 -25.14
C GLY A 379 3.13 -18.42 -26.45
N VAL A 380 2.87 -17.12 -26.53
CA VAL A 380 2.50 -16.41 -27.75
C VAL A 380 3.64 -15.46 -28.10
N LEU A 381 4.10 -15.50 -29.34
CA LEU A 381 5.11 -14.58 -29.87
C LEU A 381 4.42 -13.34 -30.43
N VAL A 382 4.69 -12.20 -29.81
CA VAL A 382 4.14 -10.89 -30.20
C VAL A 382 5.29 -9.97 -30.53
N GLU A 383 5.43 -9.61 -31.81
CA GLU A 383 6.35 -8.55 -32.21
C GLU A 383 5.77 -7.18 -31.87
N VAL A 384 6.59 -6.34 -31.26
CA VAL A 384 6.25 -4.95 -30.94
C VAL A 384 7.00 -4.04 -31.89
N ARG A 385 6.27 -3.31 -32.72
CA ARG A 385 6.82 -2.40 -33.73
C ARG A 385 6.40 -0.96 -33.44
N ARG A 386 7.19 0.00 -33.92
CA ARG A 386 6.83 1.42 -33.97
C ARG A 386 7.36 2.03 -35.26
N ASP A 387 6.50 2.78 -35.95
CA ASP A 387 6.81 3.38 -37.25
C ASP A 387 7.37 2.32 -38.25
N GLY A 388 6.82 1.11 -38.21
CA GLY A 388 7.24 -0.04 -39.03
C GLY A 388 8.55 -0.73 -38.63
N ASN A 389 9.27 -0.26 -37.60
CA ASN A 389 10.50 -0.88 -37.12
C ASN A 389 10.22 -1.80 -35.93
N LEU A 390 10.82 -2.99 -35.94
CA LEU A 390 10.81 -3.92 -34.80
C LEU A 390 11.59 -3.32 -33.63
N ILE A 391 10.91 -3.10 -32.50
CA ILE A 391 11.52 -2.65 -31.25
C ILE A 391 11.87 -3.85 -30.38
N ASP A 392 10.93 -4.77 -30.23
CA ASP A 392 11.03 -5.89 -29.30
C ASP A 392 10.18 -7.09 -29.74
N THR A 393 10.39 -8.24 -29.13
CA THR A 393 9.56 -9.44 -29.31
C THR A 393 9.20 -10.00 -27.95
N LEU A 394 7.91 -9.96 -27.63
CA LEU A 394 7.37 -10.39 -26.35
C LEU A 394 6.81 -11.81 -26.43
N ARG A 395 6.95 -12.54 -25.33
CA ARG A 395 6.57 -13.94 -25.13
C ARG A 395 5.63 -14.12 -23.93
N PRO A 396 4.47 -13.42 -23.86
CA PRO A 396 3.48 -13.70 -22.83
C PRO A 396 3.00 -15.15 -22.93
N GLY A 397 2.74 -15.80 -21.80
CA GLY A 397 2.44 -17.22 -21.83
C GLY A 397 1.95 -17.78 -20.51
N MET A 398 2.04 -19.10 -20.39
CA MET A 398 1.60 -19.84 -19.22
C MET A 398 2.50 -21.02 -18.90
N LEU A 399 2.83 -21.14 -17.62
CA LEU A 399 3.49 -22.31 -17.07
C LEU A 399 2.47 -23.39 -16.77
N ARG A 400 2.78 -24.61 -17.19
CA ARG A 400 2.02 -25.82 -16.92
C ARG A 400 2.52 -26.46 -15.62
N PHE A 401 1.61 -26.96 -14.80
CA PHE A 401 1.90 -27.73 -13.59
C PHE A 401 1.05 -29.00 -13.58
N ASP A 402 1.70 -30.14 -13.75
CA ASP A 402 1.05 -31.44 -13.87
C ASP A 402 0.94 -32.08 -12.48
N SER A 403 -0.29 -32.37 -12.05
CA SER A 403 -0.52 -33.03 -10.78
C SER A 403 -0.41 -34.56 -10.92
N PRO A 404 -0.02 -35.27 -9.85
CA PRO A 404 -0.06 -36.74 -9.83
C PRO A 404 -1.46 -37.34 -10.03
N SER A 405 -2.52 -36.55 -9.84
CA SER A 405 -3.90 -36.97 -10.12
C SER A 405 -4.29 -36.81 -11.60
N GLY A 406 -3.36 -36.38 -12.45
CA GLY A 406 -3.59 -36.08 -13.87
C GLY A 406 -4.27 -34.73 -14.11
N ALA A 407 -4.37 -33.87 -13.11
CA ALA A 407 -4.91 -32.52 -13.28
C ALA A 407 -3.79 -31.57 -13.73
N VAL A 408 -4.04 -30.82 -14.80
CA VAL A 408 -3.12 -29.81 -15.31
C VAL A 408 -3.56 -28.46 -14.78
N ASN A 409 -2.74 -27.86 -13.92
CA ASN A 409 -2.92 -26.47 -13.50
C ASN A 409 -2.02 -25.57 -14.33
N SER A 410 -2.38 -24.30 -14.40
CA SER A 410 -1.68 -23.38 -15.26
C SER A 410 -1.56 -22.01 -14.61
N ARG A 411 -0.40 -21.37 -14.74
CA ARG A 411 -0.11 -20.05 -14.18
C ARG A 411 0.29 -19.10 -15.29
N SER A 412 -0.33 -17.91 -15.31
CA SER A 412 0.06 -16.85 -16.24
C SER A 412 1.49 -16.38 -15.98
N GLU A 413 2.27 -16.33 -17.05
CA GLU A 413 3.56 -15.66 -17.10
C GLU A 413 3.46 -14.43 -18.00
N VAL A 414 4.04 -13.37 -17.48
CA VAL A 414 3.91 -12.03 -18.00
C VAL A 414 5.22 -11.66 -18.65
N ASP A 415 5.16 -11.11 -19.85
CA ASP A 415 6.35 -10.52 -20.48
C ASP A 415 6.24 -9.00 -20.54
N ARG A 416 7.38 -8.33 -20.66
CA ARG A 416 7.46 -6.86 -20.61
C ARG A 416 8.50 -6.30 -21.56
N MET A 417 8.15 -5.17 -22.16
CA MET A 417 9.08 -4.29 -22.87
C MET A 417 9.44 -3.12 -21.95
N THR A 418 10.73 -2.87 -21.77
CA THR A 418 11.22 -1.74 -20.95
C THR A 418 11.45 -0.50 -21.83
N GLY A 419 10.69 0.57 -21.60
CA GLY A 419 10.85 1.86 -22.27
C GLY A 419 11.65 2.88 -21.46
N LEU A 420 11.76 4.12 -21.95
CA LEU A 420 12.45 5.20 -21.22
C LEU A 420 11.66 5.76 -20.03
N THR A 421 10.33 5.75 -20.12
CA THR A 421 9.43 6.39 -19.14
C THR A 421 8.68 5.37 -18.27
N GLY A 422 8.83 4.08 -18.56
CA GLY A 422 8.16 3.00 -17.86
C GLY A 422 8.18 1.71 -18.66
N ASP A 423 7.45 0.72 -18.19
CA ASP A 423 7.39 -0.62 -18.78
C ASP A 423 6.03 -0.81 -19.45
N THR A 424 6.00 -1.46 -20.61
CA THR A 424 4.78 -1.99 -21.21
C THR A 424 4.71 -3.48 -20.89
N ILE A 425 3.61 -3.90 -20.29
CA ILE A 425 3.41 -5.27 -19.83
C ILE A 425 2.38 -5.95 -20.71
N VAL A 426 2.66 -7.17 -21.14
CA VAL A 426 1.74 -7.99 -21.92
C VAL A 426 1.45 -9.29 -21.16
N ILE A 427 0.15 -9.58 -21.01
CA ILE A 427 -0.35 -10.72 -20.26
C ILE A 427 -1.23 -11.55 -21.19
N LEU A 428 -1.05 -12.86 -21.19
CA LEU A 428 -1.98 -13.76 -21.88
C LEU A 428 -3.24 -13.95 -21.04
N ASP A 429 -4.42 -13.74 -21.64
CA ASP A 429 -5.70 -13.87 -20.94
C ASP A 429 -5.96 -15.33 -20.52
N ILE A 430 -6.18 -15.54 -19.21
CA ILE A 430 -6.36 -16.87 -18.61
C ILE A 430 -7.66 -17.57 -19.03
N PHE A 431 -8.66 -16.80 -19.50
CA PHE A 431 -9.91 -17.39 -19.98
C PHE A 431 -9.77 -17.99 -21.38
N GLN A 432 -8.98 -17.36 -22.25
CA GLN A 432 -8.65 -17.95 -23.55
C GLN A 432 -7.54 -18.98 -23.48
N SER A 433 -6.68 -18.93 -22.46
CA SER A 433 -5.55 -19.84 -22.37
C SER A 433 -5.95 -21.30 -22.11
N ASN A 434 -7.08 -21.56 -21.45
CA ASN A 434 -7.62 -22.92 -21.31
C ASN A 434 -8.10 -23.48 -22.65
N ASP A 435 -8.68 -22.62 -23.50
CA ASP A 435 -9.10 -22.98 -24.86
C ASP A 435 -7.88 -23.14 -25.78
N LEU A 436 -6.86 -22.28 -25.65
CA LEU A 436 -5.56 -22.38 -26.34
C LEU A 436 -4.77 -23.62 -25.90
N LEU A 437 -4.75 -23.96 -24.61
CA LEU A 437 -4.16 -25.21 -24.11
C LEU A 437 -4.89 -26.41 -24.69
N SER A 438 -6.22 -26.39 -24.69
CA SER A 438 -7.03 -27.47 -25.25
C SER A 438 -6.81 -27.63 -26.75
N SER A 439 -6.74 -26.54 -27.51
CA SER A 439 -6.49 -26.56 -28.96
C SER A 439 -5.05 -26.96 -29.29
N MET A 440 -4.05 -26.49 -28.53
CA MET A 440 -2.65 -26.90 -28.72
C MET A 440 -2.40 -28.37 -28.37
N ILE A 441 -3.08 -28.89 -27.35
CA ILE A 441 -3.03 -30.31 -26.96
C ILE A 441 -3.71 -31.20 -28.02
N LEU A 442 -4.74 -30.71 -28.72
CA LEU A 442 -5.53 -31.48 -29.68
C LEU A 442 -5.12 -31.30 -31.16
N GLY A 443 -4.56 -30.16 -31.56
CA GLY A 443 -4.37 -29.75 -32.97
C GLY A 443 -2.98 -29.22 -33.36
N GLY A 444 -2.04 -29.07 -32.41
CA GLY A 444 -0.71 -28.52 -32.68
C GLY A 444 -0.68 -26.97 -32.71
N THR A 445 0.51 -26.39 -32.62
CA THR A 445 0.73 -24.93 -32.44
C THR A 445 0.38 -24.08 -33.66
N ASP A 446 0.25 -24.69 -34.84
CA ASP A 446 0.08 -23.98 -36.12
C ASP A 446 -1.38 -23.59 -36.42
N GLU A 447 -2.36 -24.16 -35.71
CA GLU A 447 -3.80 -23.91 -35.93
C GLU A 447 -4.34 -22.67 -35.19
N VAL A 448 -3.52 -21.99 -34.39
CA VAL A 448 -3.94 -20.79 -33.66
C VAL A 448 -3.86 -19.56 -34.57
N GLU A 449 -5.01 -19.07 -35.02
CA GLU A 449 -5.12 -17.88 -35.89
C GLU A 449 -5.37 -16.57 -35.13
N THR A 450 -5.92 -16.64 -33.91
CA THR A 450 -6.26 -15.46 -33.10
C THR A 450 -5.89 -15.65 -31.65
N VAL A 451 -5.41 -14.60 -31.01
CA VAL A 451 -5.04 -14.57 -29.59
C VAL A 451 -5.51 -13.27 -28.95
N ARG A 452 -5.96 -13.32 -27.70
CA ARG A 452 -6.25 -12.14 -26.90
C ARG A 452 -5.19 -11.96 -25.83
N ILE A 453 -4.63 -10.76 -25.79
CA ILE A 453 -3.66 -10.34 -24.80
C ILE A 453 -4.17 -9.11 -24.07
N THR A 454 -3.78 -8.95 -22.81
CA THR A 454 -3.96 -7.72 -22.07
C THR A 454 -2.66 -6.93 -22.11
N VAL A 455 -2.72 -5.66 -22.54
CA VAL A 455 -1.56 -4.80 -22.66
C VAL A 455 -1.72 -3.61 -21.72
N HIS A 456 -0.71 -3.34 -20.89
CA HIS A 456 -0.71 -2.22 -19.97
C HIS A 456 0.54 -1.36 -20.13
N SER A 457 0.33 -0.06 -20.40
CA SER A 457 1.41 0.93 -20.45
C SER A 457 1.64 1.56 -19.08
N LEU A 458 2.60 1.04 -18.31
CA LEU A 458 2.88 1.48 -16.94
C LEU A 458 3.93 2.59 -16.91
N LYS A 459 3.55 3.78 -17.38
CA LYS A 459 4.41 4.97 -17.27
C LYS A 459 4.68 5.29 -15.80
N GLY A 460 5.94 5.55 -15.45
CA GLY A 460 6.36 5.79 -14.07
C GLY A 460 6.77 4.54 -13.28
N SER A 461 6.74 3.34 -13.87
CA SER A 461 7.19 2.10 -13.22
C SER A 461 8.64 2.21 -12.69
N HIS A 462 9.51 2.93 -13.38
CA HIS A 462 10.90 3.14 -12.95
C HIS A 462 11.01 3.97 -11.67
N LEU A 463 10.07 4.88 -11.42
CA LEU A 463 10.01 5.63 -10.16
C LEU A 463 9.60 4.73 -9.00
N VAL A 464 8.73 3.75 -9.25
CA VAL A 464 8.39 2.70 -8.28
C VAL A 464 9.64 1.91 -7.90
N TRP A 465 10.40 1.43 -8.89
CA TRP A 465 11.64 0.68 -8.66
C TRP A 465 12.72 1.51 -7.97
N ALA A 466 12.97 2.74 -8.43
CA ALA A 466 13.92 3.65 -7.80
C ALA A 466 13.55 3.95 -6.34
N GLY A 467 12.25 4.15 -6.08
CA GLY A 467 11.71 4.32 -4.74
C GLY A 467 11.98 3.12 -3.84
N TRP A 468 11.67 1.91 -4.32
CA TRP A 468 11.96 0.65 -3.61
C TRP A 468 13.43 0.48 -3.29
N VAL A 469 14.32 0.73 -4.25
CA VAL A 469 15.77 0.63 -4.04
C VAL A 469 16.22 1.58 -2.90
N LEU A 470 15.73 2.82 -2.88
CA LEU A 470 16.07 3.79 -1.83
C LEU A 470 15.51 3.40 -0.46
N VAL A 471 14.28 2.88 -0.41
CA VAL A 471 13.67 2.39 0.84
C VAL A 471 14.45 1.19 1.38
N MET A 472 14.78 0.22 0.52
CA MET A 472 15.56 -0.97 0.89
C MET A 472 16.97 -0.60 1.35
N LEU A 473 17.63 0.33 0.64
CA LEU A 473 18.92 0.86 1.05
C LEU A 473 18.84 1.58 2.41
N GLY A 474 17.80 2.39 2.62
CA GLY A 474 17.53 3.04 3.90
C GLY A 474 17.35 2.01 5.03
N GLY A 475 16.53 0.98 4.79
CA GLY A 475 16.32 -0.13 5.74
C GLY A 475 17.61 -0.87 6.07
N ALA A 476 18.40 -1.24 5.06
CA ALA A 476 19.68 -1.91 5.23
C ALA A 476 20.68 -1.06 6.05
N LEU A 477 20.76 0.24 5.78
CA LEU A 477 21.60 1.17 6.54
C LEU A 477 21.14 1.29 8.00
N ALA A 478 19.83 1.39 8.23
CA ALA A 478 19.26 1.44 9.57
C ALA A 478 19.59 0.17 10.36
N LEU A 479 19.42 -1.01 9.76
CA LEU A 479 19.75 -2.30 10.37
C LEU A 479 21.25 -2.42 10.65
N ALA A 480 22.11 -2.05 9.71
CA ALA A 480 23.57 -2.10 9.87
C ALA A 480 24.07 -1.16 10.99
N SER A 481 23.33 -0.08 11.26
CA SER A 481 23.65 0.89 12.33
C SER A 481 23.23 0.45 13.73
N SER A 482 22.46 -0.65 13.85
CA SER A 482 22.05 -1.19 15.15
C SER A 482 23.22 -1.94 15.79
N ASP A 483 23.57 -1.55 17.03
CA ASP A 483 24.52 -2.30 17.84
C ASP A 483 23.83 -3.52 18.40
N ARG A 484 24.27 -4.69 17.95
CA ARG A 484 23.78 -5.99 18.41
C ARG A 484 24.39 -6.41 19.75
N SER A 485 24.90 -5.45 20.55
CA SER A 485 25.75 -5.70 21.73
C SER A 485 25.29 -4.97 22.99
N ALA A 486 24.01 -4.63 23.11
CA ALA A 486 23.45 -4.03 24.31
C ALA A 486 22.18 -4.78 24.76
N GLU A 487 22.26 -6.11 24.87
CA GLU A 487 21.28 -6.94 25.58
C GLU A 487 21.89 -8.32 25.84
N HIS A 488 22.75 -8.40 26.85
CA HIS A 488 22.97 -9.58 27.69
C HIS A 488 23.41 -9.12 29.08
#